data_AF-A0A9N8WA66-F1
#
_entry.id   AF-A0A9N8WA66-F1
#
_cell.length_a   1.000
_cell.length_b   1.000
_cell.length_c   1.000
_cell.angle_alpha   90.00
_cell.angle_beta   90.00
_cell.angle_gamma   90.00
#
_symmetry.space_group_name_H-M   'P 1'
#
loop_
_entity.id
_entity.type
_entity.pdbx_description
1 polymer ?
#
loop_
_entity_poly.entity_id
_entity_poly.type
_entity_poly.pdbx_seq_one_letter_code
_entity_poly.pdbx_strand_id
1 'polypeptide(L)' 'MSGFTPNIADKDVRVVVGLDFGTTFSGFAYAHTTNPNNVETNDTWHNRKALVKTNTALLYDEKWNVTQWGAAALASKPK' A
#
# COMPACT_ATOMS: atom_id res chain seq x y z
N MET A 1 -22.94 14.45 -11.22
CA MET A 1 -22.27 13.68 -10.15
C MET A 1 -21.40 14.65 -9.38
N SER A 2 -21.83 15.06 -8.19
CA SER A 2 -21.04 15.94 -7.33
C SER A 2 -19.88 15.15 -6.75
N GLY A 3 -18.67 15.42 -7.26
CA GLY A 3 -17.44 14.87 -6.70
C GLY A 3 -17.30 15.28 -5.24
N PHE A 4 -16.76 14.37 -4.44
CA PHE A 4 -16.34 14.61 -3.07
C PHE A 4 -15.49 15.89 -3.01
N THR A 5 -15.99 16.92 -2.32
CA THR A 5 -15.23 18.11 -1.94
C THR A 5 -14.88 17.95 -0.47
N PRO A 6 -13.68 17.43 -0.13
CA PRO A 6 -13.27 17.40 1.26
C PRO A 6 -13.24 18.82 1.79
N ASN A 7 -13.82 19.05 2.97
CA ASN A 7 -13.68 20.30 3.69
C ASN A 7 -12.24 20.36 4.24
N ILE A 8 -11.28 20.78 3.39
CA ILE A 8 -9.86 21.00 3.73
C ILE A 8 -9.72 22.33 4.51
N ALA A 9 -10.51 22.49 5.57
CA ALA A 9 -10.22 23.51 6.58
C ALA A 9 -9.04 23.08 7.49
N ASP A 10 -8.47 21.89 7.26
CA ASP A 10 -7.31 21.40 7.98
C ASP A 10 -6.04 21.57 7.12
N LYS A 11 -5.35 22.69 7.32
CA LYS A 11 -4.07 23.00 6.65
C LYS A 11 -2.93 22.05 7.05
N ASP A 12 -3.17 21.10 7.96
CA ASP A 12 -2.13 20.15 8.40
C ASP A 12 -2.11 18.84 7.59
N VAL A 13 -3.04 18.62 6.66
CA VAL A 13 -2.94 17.47 5.75
C VAL A 13 -1.88 17.75 4.68
N ARG A 14 -0.70 17.13 4.85
CA ARG A 14 0.46 17.33 3.96
C ARG A 14 0.58 16.30 2.85
N VAL A 15 -0.02 15.13 3.04
CA VAL A 15 0.07 13.98 2.14
C VAL A 15 -1.27 13.28 2.06
N VAL A 16 -1.70 12.96 0.85
CA VAL A 16 -2.84 12.07 0.58
C VAL A 16 -2.28 10.72 0.15
N VAL A 17 -2.83 9.63 0.70
CA VAL A 17 -2.41 8.26 0.40
C VAL A 17 -3.55 7.53 -0.31
N GLY A 18 -3.22 6.84 -1.40
CA GLY A 18 -4.08 5.88 -2.09
C GLY A 18 -3.67 4.45 -1.75
N LEU A 19 -4.62 3.67 -1.23
CA LEU A 19 -4.48 2.24 -1.02
C LEU A 19 -5.42 1.49 -1.97
N ASP A 20 -4.86 0.58 -2.75
CA ASP A 20 -5.60 -0.28 -3.69
C ASP A 20 -5.49 -1.72 -3.19
N PHE A 21 -6.51 -2.24 -2.52
CA PHE A 21 -6.56 -3.64 -2.07
C PHE A 21 -7.23 -4.51 -3.13
N GLY A 22 -6.46 -4.90 -4.14
CA GLY A 22 -6.91 -5.87 -5.13
C GLY A 22 -6.96 -7.29 -4.56
N THR A 23 -7.66 -8.19 -5.25
CA THR A 23 -7.77 -9.60 -4.84
C THR A 23 -6.41 -10.31 -4.84
N THR A 24 -5.59 -10.09 -5.87
CA THR A 24 -4.27 -10.74 -6.02
C THR A 24 -3.13 -9.84 -5.56
N PHE A 25 -3.23 -8.54 -5.82
CA PHE A 25 -2.16 -7.57 -5.58
C PHE A 25 -2.71 -6.29 -4.97
N SER A 26 -1.95 -5.76 -4.01
CA SER A 26 -2.21 -4.49 -3.35
C SER A 26 -1.18 -3.43 -3.77
N GLY A 27 -1.63 -2.19 -3.92
CA GLY A 27 -0.81 -1.04 -4.27
C GLY A 27 -0.87 0.07 -3.22
N PHE A 28 0.18 0.87 -3.17
CA PHE A 28 0.28 2.08 -2.36
C PHE A 28 0.83 3.21 -3.22
N ALA A 29 0.17 4.36 -3.19
CA ALA A 29 0.69 5.60 -3.76
C ALA A 29 0.39 6.77 -2.83
N TYR A 30 1.14 7.84 -2.96
CA TYR A 30 0.91 9.07 -2.22
C TYR A 30 1.18 10.31 -3.07
N ALA A 31 0.59 11.43 -2.67
CA ALA A 31 0.84 12.73 -3.26
C ALA A 31 0.93 13.79 -2.17
N HIS A 32 1.89 14.71 -2.29
CA HIS A 32 1.94 15.87 -1.42
C HIS A 32 0.86 16.86 -1.80
N THR A 33 0.15 17.41 -0.81
CA THR A 33 -0.92 18.39 -1.06
C THR A 33 -0.40 19.70 -1.65
N THR A 34 0.89 20.01 -1.44
CA THR A 34 1.58 21.16 -2.03
C THR A 34 2.05 20.91 -3.47
N ASN A 35 2.10 19.66 -3.94
CA ASN A 35 2.43 19.28 -5.31
C ASN A 35 1.54 18.11 -5.79
N PRO A 36 0.24 18.36 -5.99
CA PRO A 36 -0.75 17.30 -6.22
C PRO A 36 -0.57 16.55 -7.54
N ASN A 37 0.16 17.12 -8.50
CA ASN A 37 0.45 16.48 -9.78
C ASN A 37 1.61 15.47 -9.69
N ASN A 38 2.37 15.48 -8.60
CA ASN A 38 3.44 14.52 -8.35
C ASN A 38 2.92 13.39 -7.46
N VAL A 39 2.53 12.29 -8.10
CA VAL A 39 2.10 11.07 -7.43
C VAL A 39 3.26 10.09 -7.41
N GLU A 40 3.61 9.63 -6.22
CA GLU A 40 4.67 8.65 -6.01
C GLU A 40 4.05 7.31 -5.63
N THR A 41 4.42 6.25 -6.34
CA THR A 41 3.97 4.89 -6.07
C THR A 41 5.08 4.13 -5.35
N ASN A 42 4.75 3.37 -4.33
CA ASN A 42 5.75 2.50 -3.70
C ASN A 42 6.11 1.37 -4.66
N ASP A 43 7.38 1.35 -5.05
CA ASP A 43 7.94 0.36 -5.97
C ASP A 43 8.86 -0.65 -5.27
N THR A 44 9.02 -0.50 -3.96
CA THR A 44 9.94 -1.28 -3.14
C THR A 44 9.17 -2.01 -2.04
N TRP A 45 9.10 -3.34 -2.15
CA TRP A 45 8.37 -4.20 -1.20
C TRP A 45 9.30 -5.31 -0.71
N HIS A 46 9.51 -5.42 0.60
CA HIS A 46 10.31 -6.50 1.21
C HIS A 46 11.68 -6.69 0.53
N ASN A 47 12.40 -5.58 0.29
CA ASN A 47 13.69 -5.52 -0.43
C ASN A 47 13.65 -5.85 -1.94
N ARG A 48 12.47 -6.06 -2.54
CA ARG A 48 12.30 -6.19 -3.98
C ARG A 48 11.97 -4.83 -4.58
N LYS A 49 12.85 -4.34 -5.47
CA LYS A 49 12.69 -3.06 -6.17
C LYS A 49 11.92 -3.23 -7.48
N ALA A 50 11.43 -2.11 -8.03
CA ALA A 50 10.72 -2.03 -9.30
C ALA A 50 9.41 -2.85 -9.38
N LEU A 51 8.74 -3.05 -8.24
CA LEU A 51 7.42 -3.68 -8.17
C LEU A 51 6.41 -2.67 -7.62
N VAL A 52 5.52 -2.16 -8.49
CA VAL A 52 4.49 -1.18 -8.10
C VAL A 52 3.38 -1.75 -7.20
N LYS A 53 3.34 -3.07 -7.03
CA LYS A 53 2.36 -3.78 -6.20
C LYS A 53 3.03 -4.95 -5.47
N THR A 54 2.44 -5.35 -4.34
CA THR A 54 2.78 -6.57 -3.60
C THR A 54 1.59 -7.51 -3.53
N ASN A 55 1.80 -8.79 -3.22
CA ASN A 55 0.69 -9.74 -3.11
C ASN A 55 -0.30 -9.34 -2.00
N THR A 56 -1.59 -9.47 -2.25
CA THR A 56 -2.61 -9.34 -1.20
C THR A 56 -2.68 -10.63 -0.40
N ALA A 57 -1.66 -10.87 0.42
CA ALA A 57 -1.50 -12.11 1.18
C ALA A 57 -0.97 -11.83 2.60
N LEU A 58 -1.47 -12.61 3.55
CA LEU A 58 -1.02 -12.66 4.94
C LEU A 58 -0.67 -14.11 5.29
N LEU A 59 0.44 -14.31 6.01
CA LEU A 59 0.80 -15.59 6.60
C LEU A 59 0.57 -15.53 8.10
N TYR A 60 -0.13 -16.53 8.62
CA TYR A 60 -0.40 -16.67 10.06
C TYR A 60 0.46 -17.78 10.67
N ASP A 61 0.85 -17.62 11.94
CA ASP A 61 1.33 -18.73 12.75
C ASP A 61 0.16 -19.58 13.30
N GLU A 62 0.48 -20.63 14.05
CA GLU A 62 -0.50 -21.54 14.67
C GLU A 62 -1.40 -20.84 15.70
N LYS A 63 -1.02 -19.65 16.17
CA LYS A 63 -1.76 -18.83 17.13
C LYS A 63 -2.53 -17.69 16.45
N TRP A 64 -2.64 -17.70 15.13
CA TRP A 64 -3.31 -16.67 14.32
C TRP A 64 -2.66 -15.28 14.40
N ASN A 65 -1.36 -15.20 14.73
CA ASN A 65 -0.62 -13.95 14.58
C ASN A 65 -0.13 -13.79 13.14
N VAL A 66 -0.26 -12.59 12.58
CA VAL A 66 0.34 -12.26 11.28
C VAL A 66 1.86 -12.27 11.42
N THR A 67 2.54 -13.14 10.68
CA THR A 67 4.00 -13.29 10.70
C THR A 67 4.65 -12.69 9.46
N GLN A 68 3.97 -12.74 8.32
CA GLN A 68 4.44 -12.18 7.05
C GLN A 68 3.26 -11.63 6.23
N TRP A 69 3.56 -10.74 5.29
CA TRP A 69 2.60 -10.18 4.35
C TRP A 69 3.26 -9.98 2.98
N GLY A 70 2.47 -9.74 1.94
CA GLY A 70 3.02 -9.52 0.60
C GLY A 70 3.63 -10.78 0.00
N ALA A 71 4.65 -10.61 -0.85
CA ALA A 71 5.35 -11.72 -1.48
C ALA A 71 5.99 -12.69 -0.47
N ALA A 72 6.40 -12.21 0.71
CA ALA A 72 6.99 -13.03 1.75
C ALA A 72 6.00 -14.05 2.35
N ALA A 73 4.70 -13.71 2.38
CA ALA A 73 3.65 -14.62 2.86
C ALA A 73 3.42 -15.83 1.93
N LEU A 74 3.86 -15.74 0.67
CA LEU A 74 3.75 -16.80 -0.33
C LEU A 74 5.06 -17.58 -0.52
N ALA A 75 6.15 -17.18 0.15
CA ALA A 75 7.42 -17.88 0.05
C ALA A 75 7.31 -19.23 0.77
N SER A 76 7.67 -20.32 0.09
CA SER A 76 7.69 -21.64 0.74
C SER A 76 8.75 -21.65 1.85
N LYS A 77 8.43 -22.24 3.01
CA LYS A 77 9.45 -22.58 4.00
C LYS A 77 10.48 -23.52 3.33
N PRO A 78 11.79 -23.30 3.48
CA PRO A 78 12.78 -24.30 3.10
C PRO A 78 12.42 -25.63 3.77
N LYS A 79 12.52 -26.73 3.01
CA LYS A 79 12.38 -28.08 3.56
C LYS A 79 13.50 -28.39 4.55
#